data_AF-A0A2K1P970-F1
#
_entry.id   AF-A0A2K1P970-F1
#
_cell.length_a   1.000
_cell.length_b   1.000
_cell.length_c   1.000
_cell.angle_alpha   90.00
_cell.angle_beta   90.00
_cell.angle_gamma   90.00
#
_symmetry.space_group_name_H-M   'P 1'
#
loop_
_entity.id
_entity.type
_entity.pdbx_description
1 polymer ?
#
loop_
_entity_poly.entity_id
_entity_poly.type
_entity_poly.pdbx_seq_one_letter_code
_entity_poly.pdbx_strand_id
1 'polypeptide(L)'
;MSVIPFIELDKNKSKKRQLFDHKKPNISFILRLLLLSALIFILGFVSFQIYRQINLYYSLKEQYNEIEKRKKELNDEILKRNQVLLDLKNRLADEGVIINGEEFQQMDLYNFP
;
A
#
# COMPACT_ATOMS: atom_id res chain seq x y z
N MET A 1 45.75 -0.96 -91.29
CA MET A 1 45.44 -1.59 -89.99
C MET A 1 44.70 -0.56 -89.15
N SER A 2 43.42 -0.78 -88.89
CA SER A 2 42.55 0.13 -88.14
C SER A 2 42.80 0.03 -86.65
N VAL A 3 43.06 1.16 -86.01
CA VAL A 3 43.20 1.28 -84.55
C VAL A 3 41.79 1.23 -83.95
N ILE A 4 41.50 0.19 -83.19
CA ILE A 4 40.24 0.06 -82.44
C ILE A 4 40.28 1.12 -81.32
N PRO A 5 39.27 2.01 -81.18
CA PRO A 5 39.27 2.97 -80.09
C PRO A 5 38.95 2.24 -78.78
N PHE A 6 39.79 2.46 -77.77
CA PHE A 6 39.51 2.03 -76.41
C PHE A 6 38.20 2.66 -75.94
N ILE A 7 37.24 1.82 -75.56
CA ILE A 7 36.03 2.24 -74.85
C ILE A 7 36.49 2.72 -73.47
N GLU A 8 36.53 4.03 -73.27
CA GLU A 8 36.64 4.64 -71.95
C GLU A 8 35.37 4.30 -71.18
N LEU A 9 35.46 3.32 -70.27
CA LEU A 9 34.42 3.03 -69.30
C LEU A 9 34.24 4.28 -68.43
N ASP A 10 33.16 5.00 -68.72
CA ASP A 10 32.66 6.16 -68.00
C ASP A 10 32.83 5.96 -66.48
N LYS A 11 33.70 6.81 -65.91
CA LYS A 11 34.14 6.78 -64.52
C LYS A 11 33.06 7.36 -63.60
N ASN A 12 31.80 7.00 -63.81
CA ASN A 12 30.66 7.48 -63.02
C ASN A 12 30.30 6.53 -61.85
N LYS A 13 31.31 5.85 -61.31
CA LYS A 13 31.22 4.96 -60.14
C LYS A 13 32.00 5.54 -58.95
N SER A 14 31.73 6.77 -58.55
CA SER A 14 32.29 7.26 -57.27
C SER A 14 31.47 8.30 -56.51
N LYS A 15 30.48 8.96 -57.11
CA LYS A 15 29.75 10.05 -56.43
C LYS A 15 28.64 9.64 -55.45
N LYS A 16 28.39 8.34 -55.24
CA LYS A 16 27.36 7.84 -54.28
C LYS A 16 27.90 7.31 -52.96
N ARG A 17 29.21 7.39 -52.68
CA ARG A 17 29.81 6.86 -51.43
C ARG A 17 30.14 7.90 -50.36
N GLN A 18 29.81 9.18 -50.54
CA GLN A 18 30.11 10.24 -49.56
C GLN A 18 28.91 10.71 -48.73
N LEU A 19 27.76 10.03 -48.77
CA LEU A 19 26.57 10.44 -48.00
C LEU A 19 26.52 9.90 -46.56
N PHE A 20 27.51 9.12 -46.14
CA PHE A 20 27.63 8.62 -44.77
C PHE A 20 29.01 8.94 -44.22
N ASP A 21 29.34 10.24 -44.14
CA ASP A 21 30.29 10.69 -43.13
C ASP A 21 29.60 10.53 -41.77
N HIS A 22 29.77 9.37 -41.16
CA HIS A 22 29.31 9.10 -39.80
C HIS A 22 30.08 10.01 -38.84
N LYS A 23 29.49 11.18 -38.55
CA LYS A 23 29.92 12.07 -37.47
C LYS A 23 29.98 11.22 -36.19
N LYS A 24 31.19 11.03 -35.62
CA LYS A 24 31.37 10.25 -34.38
C LYS A 24 30.37 10.78 -33.32
N PRO A 25 29.58 9.91 -32.69
CA PRO A 25 28.63 10.34 -31.68
C PRO A 25 29.39 11.04 -30.55
N ASN A 26 28.90 12.22 -30.15
CA ASN A 26 29.52 12.96 -29.06
C ASN A 26 29.13 12.30 -27.73
N ILE A 27 29.93 11.33 -27.31
CA ILE A 27 29.70 10.50 -26.11
C ILE A 27 29.43 11.37 -24.87
N SER A 28 30.11 12.52 -24.76
CA SER A 28 29.88 13.47 -23.67
C SER A 28 28.45 14.02 -23.64
N PHE A 29 27.87 14.32 -24.80
CA PHE A 29 26.49 14.81 -24.90
C PHE A 29 25.48 13.72 -24.52
N ILE A 30 25.69 12.49 -24.99
CA ILE A 30 24.83 11.35 -24.65
C ILE A 30 24.89 11.08 -23.14
N LEU A 31 26.07 11.11 -22.54
CA LEU A 31 26.25 10.90 -21.10
C LEU A 31 25.53 11.96 -20.27
N ARG A 32 25.60 13.24 -20.67
CA ARG A 32 24.87 14.34 -20.01
C ARG A 32 23.36 14.14 -20.08
N LEU A 33 22.85 13.69 -21.22
CA LEU A 33 21.42 13.46 -21.43
C LEU A 33 20.91 12.27 -20.59
N LEU A 34 21.73 11.22 -20.47
CA LEU A 34 21.44 10.07 -19.63
C LEU A 34 21.45 10.45 -18.14
N LEU A 35 22.40 11.28 -17.69
CA LEU A 35 22.43 11.80 -16.32
C LEU A 35 21.21 12.67 -16.00
N LEU A 36 20.80 13.54 -16.92
CA LEU A 36 19.59 14.35 -16.79
C LEU A 36 18.33 13.48 -16.67
N SER A 37 18.22 12.46 -17.52
CA SER A 37 17.12 11.49 -17.48
C SER A 37 17.09 10.74 -16.15
N ALA A 38 18.24 10.26 -15.67
CA ALA A 38 18.36 9.59 -14.39
C ALA A 38 17.93 10.50 -13.22
N LEU A 39 18.31 11.77 -13.25
CA LEU A 39 17.91 12.76 -12.24
C LEU A 39 16.39 12.97 -12.20
N ILE A 40 15.76 13.13 -13.36
CA ILE A 40 14.29 13.25 -13.46
C ILE A 40 13.62 11.99 -12.95
N PHE A 41 14.14 10.82 -13.31
CA PHE A 41 13.61 9.53 -12.85
C PHE A 41 13.69 9.38 -11.34
N ILE A 42 14.83 9.74 -10.72
CA ILE A 42 15.01 9.69 -9.27
C ILE A 42 14.02 10.63 -8.58
N LEU A 43 13.86 11.86 -9.07
CA LEU A 43 12.91 12.82 -8.51
C LEU A 43 11.46 12.32 -8.60
N GLY A 44 11.07 11.78 -9.77
CA GLY A 44 9.75 11.18 -9.95
C GLY A 44 9.53 9.97 -9.05
N PHE A 45 10.54 9.09 -8.92
CA PHE A 45 10.48 7.93 -8.06
C PHE A 45 10.32 8.33 -6.59
N VAL A 46 11.14 9.24 -6.08
CA VAL A 46 11.02 9.73 -4.69
C VAL A 46 9.66 10.37 -4.44
N SER A 47 9.16 11.19 -5.38
CA SER A 47 7.83 11.81 -5.26
C SER A 47 6.72 10.75 -5.20
N PHE A 48 6.78 9.74 -6.06
CA PHE A 48 5.85 8.61 -6.03
C PHE A 48 5.92 7.83 -4.72
N GLN A 49 7.13 7.58 -4.20
CA GLN A 49 7.31 6.88 -2.93
C GLN A 49 6.70 7.66 -1.76
N ILE A 50 6.91 8.98 -1.70
CA ILE A 50 6.30 9.85 -0.68
C ILE A 50 4.77 9.81 -0.78
N TYR A 51 4.21 9.99 -1.98
CA TYR A 51 2.77 9.92 -2.19
C TYR A 51 2.18 8.59 -1.72
N ARG A 52 2.82 7.47 -2.09
CA ARG A 52 2.40 6.13 -1.66
C ARG A 52 2.46 5.98 -0.14
N GLN A 53 3.52 6.48 0.49
CA GLN A 53 3.70 6.43 1.94
C GLN A 53 2.59 7.21 2.67
N ILE A 54 2.25 8.40 2.17
CA ILE A 54 1.17 9.23 2.71
C ILE A 54 -0.17 8.50 2.63
N ASN A 55 -0.48 7.91 1.46
CA ASN A 55 -1.72 7.19 1.28
C ASN A 55 -1.84 6.00 2.25
N LEU A 56 -0.77 5.21 2.38
CA LEU A 56 -0.70 4.11 3.34
C LEU A 56 -0.89 4.59 4.78
N TYR A 57 -0.27 5.71 5.16
CA TYR A 57 -0.42 6.29 6.49
C TYR A 57 -1.87 6.65 6.79
N TYR A 58 -2.56 7.33 5.87
CA TYR A 58 -3.95 7.71 6.09
C TYR A 58 -4.89 6.50 6.16
N SER A 59 -4.69 5.50 5.29
CA SER A 59 -5.49 4.27 5.34
C SER A 59 -5.29 3.51 6.65
N LEU A 60 -4.05 3.38 7.12
CA LEU A 60 -3.74 2.74 8.41
C LEU A 60 -4.34 3.51 9.59
N LYS A 61 -4.25 4.84 9.56
CA LYS A 61 -4.82 5.70 10.59
C LYS A 61 -6.34 5.56 10.68
N GLU A 62 -7.02 5.49 9.54
CA GLU A 62 -8.46 5.29 9.48
C GLU A 62 -8.87 3.94 10.06
N GLN A 63 -8.20 2.86 9.64
CA GLN A 63 -8.43 1.51 10.18
C GLN A 63 -8.18 1.44 11.70
N TYR A 64 -7.12 2.09 12.18
CA TYR A 64 -6.83 2.15 13.61
C TYR A 64 -7.94 2.84 14.39
N ASN A 65 -8.39 4.01 13.91
CA ASN A 65 -9.47 4.76 14.56
C ASN A 65 -10.78 3.97 14.57
N GLU A 66 -11.07 3.23 13.49
CA GLU A 66 -12.26 2.37 13.44
C GLU A 66 -12.18 1.23 14.47
N ILE A 67 -11.02 0.57 14.58
CA ILE A 67 -10.78 -0.47 15.59
C ILE A 67 -10.91 0.10 17.01
N GLU A 68 -10.35 1.28 17.27
CA GLU A 68 -10.46 1.95 18.56
C GLU A 68 -11.91 2.26 18.92
N LYS A 69 -12.69 2.76 17.95
CA LYS A 69 -14.12 3.01 18.13
C LYS A 69 -14.89 1.73 18.45
N ARG A 70 -14.67 0.65 17.68
CA ARG A 70 -15.31 -0.66 17.92
C ARG A 70 -14.94 -1.24 19.27
N LYS A 71 -13.70 -1.09 19.71
CA LYS A 71 -13.25 -1.51 21.05
C LYS A 71 -14.01 -0.76 22.15
N LYS A 72 -14.19 0.55 21.98
CA LYS A 72 -14.95 1.36 22.94
C LYS A 72 -16.42 0.95 23.00
N GLU A 73 -17.07 0.77 21.85
CA GLU A 73 -18.45 0.29 21.75
C GLU A 73 -18.64 -1.07 22.43
N LEU A 74 -17.73 -2.01 22.18
CA LEU A 74 -17.76 -3.34 22.80
C LEU A 74 -17.60 -3.25 24.32
N ASN A 75 -16.71 -2.39 24.81
CA ASN A 75 -16.50 -2.22 26.24
C ASN A 75 -17.73 -1.60 26.93
N ASP A 76 -18.37 -0.62 26.29
CA ASP A 76 -19.61 -0.02 26.78
C ASP A 76 -20.74 -1.05 26.81
N GLU A 77 -20.82 -1.95 25.82
CA GLU A 77 -21.80 -3.04 25.80
C GLU A 77 -21.55 -4.06 26.91
N ILE A 78 -20.30 -4.46 27.14
CA ILE A 78 -19.90 -5.35 28.25
C ILE A 78 -20.31 -4.72 29.59
N LEU A 79 -20.06 -3.43 29.78
CA LEU A 79 -20.41 -2.73 31.02
C LEU A 79 -21.92 -2.73 31.26
N LYS A 80 -22.71 -2.44 30.22
CA LYS A 80 -24.19 -2.53 30.29
C LYS A 80 -24.66 -3.93 30.62
N ARG A 81 -24.11 -4.97 29.96
CA ARG A 81 -24.46 -6.37 30.24
C ARG A 81 -24.13 -6.75 31.67
N ASN A 82 -22.96 -6.35 32.17
CA ASN A 82 -22.56 -6.61 33.55
C ASN A 82 -23.49 -5.91 34.56
N GLN A 83 -23.95 -4.70 34.27
CA GLN A 83 -24.94 -4.01 35.11
C GLN A 83 -26.27 -4.77 35.15
N VAL A 84 -26.76 -5.22 34.00
CA VAL A 84 -28.00 -6.03 33.93
C VAL A 84 -27.85 -7.35 34.67
N LEU A 85 -26.72 -8.04 34.54
CA LEU A 85 -26.44 -9.27 35.27
C LEU A 85 -26.36 -9.04 36.78
N LEU A 86 -25.79 -7.92 37.21
CA LEU A 86 -25.72 -7.55 38.62
C LEU A 86 -27.13 -7.24 39.18
N ASP A 87 -27.95 -6.51 38.42
CA ASP A 87 -29.34 -6.21 38.80
C ASP A 87 -30.18 -7.50 38.91
N LEU A 88 -30.06 -8.39 37.91
CA LEU A 88 -30.69 -9.72 37.94
C LEU A 88 -30.24 -10.54 39.14
N LYS A 89 -28.94 -10.56 39.43
CA LYS A 89 -28.39 -11.27 40.59
C LYS A 89 -28.97 -10.72 41.90
N ASN A 90 -29.07 -9.40 42.04
CA ASN A 90 -29.62 -8.77 43.25
C ASN A 90 -31.11 -9.11 43.41
N ARG A 91 -31.90 -9.01 42.34
CA ARG A 91 -33.33 -9.37 42.36
C ARG A 91 -33.56 -10.84 42.70
N LEU A 92 -32.73 -11.74 42.18
CA LEU A 92 -32.78 -13.17 42.52
C LEU A 92 -32.42 -13.41 44.00
N ALA A 93 -31.42 -12.69 44.52
CA ALA A 93 -31.08 -12.76 45.94
C ALA A 93 -32.23 -12.27 46.85
N ASP A 94 -32.95 -11.22 46.45
CA ASP A 94 -34.14 -10.73 47.16
C ASP A 94 -35.27 -11.79 47.18
N GLU A 95 -35.37 -12.60 46.13
CA GLU A 95 -36.29 -13.76 46.07
C GLU A 95 -35.73 -15.03 46.76
N GLY A 96 -34.58 -14.94 47.43
CA GLY A 96 -33.98 -16.05 48.20
C GLY A 96 -33.12 -17.00 47.36
N VAL A 97 -32.77 -16.63 46.13
CA VAL A 97 -31.89 -17.40 45.24
C VAL A 97 -30.48 -16.81 45.23
N ILE A 98 -29.51 -17.54 45.78
CA ILE A 98 -28.10 -17.16 45.82
C ILE A 98 -27.36 -17.82 44.64
N ILE A 99 -26.67 -17.01 43.85
CA ILE A 99 -25.85 -17.47 42.71
C ILE A 99 -24.36 -17.36 43.07
N ASN A 100 -23.69 -18.52 43.15
CA ASN A 100 -22.25 -18.64 43.40
C ASN A 100 -21.58 -19.31 42.20
N GLY A 101 -21.02 -18.52 41.28
CA GLY A 101 -20.39 -19.06 40.07
C GLY A 101 -21.43 -19.66 39.12
N GLU A 102 -21.34 -20.96 38.85
CA GLU A 102 -22.28 -21.71 37.99
C GLU A 102 -23.42 -22.40 38.75
N GLU A 103 -23.41 -22.37 40.09
CA GLU A 103 -24.40 -23.06 40.91
C GLU A 103 -25.48 -22.10 41.46
N PHE A 104 -26.74 -22.50 41.28
CA PHE A 104 -27.91 -21.84 41.86
C PHE A 104 -28.28 -22.53 43.17
N GLN A 105 -28.29 -21.78 44.26
CA GLN A 105 -28.73 -22.24 45.58
C GLN A 105 -29.98 -21.48 45.98
N GLN A 106 -31.12 -22.16 46.10
CA GLN A 106 -32.35 -21.58 46.62
C GLN A 106 -32.38 -21.80 48.13
N MET A 107 -32.45 -20.73 48.92
CA MET A 107 -32.71 -20.85 50.34
C MET A 107 -34.18 -21.23 50.53
N ASP A 108 -34.45 -22.43 51.02
CA ASP A 108 -35.78 -22.81 51.48
C ASP A 108 -36.16 -21.93 52.69
N LEU A 109 -36.95 -20.88 52.44
CA LEU A 109 -37.49 -19.97 53.47
C LEU A 109 -38.36 -20.70 54.52
N TYR A 110 -38.72 -21.97 54.29
CA TYR A 110 -39.55 -22.78 55.19
C TYR A 110 -38.78 -23.64 56.20
N ASN A 111 -37.45 -23.57 56.23
CA ASN A 111 -36.61 -24.31 57.19
C ASN A 111 -35.73 -23.37 58.04
N PHE A 112 -36.31 -22.30 58.58
CA PHE A 112 -35.74 -21.66 59.77
C PHE A 112 -36.21 -22.44 61.02
N PRO A 113 -35.30 -22.90 61.91
CA PRO A 113 -35.68 -23.45 63.20
C PRO A 113 -36.38 -22.41 64.10
#